data_AF-A0A2V5H7P4-F1
#
_entry.id   AF-A0A2V5H7P4-F1
#
_cell.length_a   1.000
_cell.length_b   1.000
_cell.length_c   1.000
_cell.angle_alpha   90.00
_cell.angle_beta   90.00
_cell.angle_gamma   90.00
#
_symmetry.space_group_name_H-M   'P 1'
#
loop_
_entity.id
_entity.type
_entity.pdbx_description
1 polymer ?
#
loop_
_entity_poly.entity_id
_entity_poly.type
_entity_poly.pdbx_seq_one_letter_code
_entity_poly.pdbx_strand_id
1 'polypeptide(L)'
;MVHMPHIAPGDYVAWHCDTIHSVDKVHQGHGDSSVLYIPACPVTEANAQYVRRQREDFLNGVPPPDFPGGKGESEHIGRTTQAHLARYTKEQGLRSLGLEKWNTGEKNLKQGQRAVLKIADEIMGF
;
A
#
# COMPACT_ATOMS: atom_id res chain seq x y z
N MET A 1 -12.56 -24.79 7.22
CA MET A 1 -12.57 -23.31 7.21
C MET A 1 -13.56 -22.84 8.25
N VAL A 2 -13.32 -21.70 8.90
CA VAL A 2 -14.20 -21.10 9.91
C VAL A 2 -14.46 -19.65 9.53
N HIS A 3 -15.61 -19.10 9.89
CA HIS A 3 -15.93 -17.70 9.61
C HIS A 3 -15.04 -16.77 10.45
N MET A 4 -14.77 -15.59 9.90
CA MET A 4 -14.25 -14.48 10.68
C MET A 4 -15.27 -14.11 11.77
N PRO A 5 -14.82 -13.68 12.96
CA PRO A 5 -15.71 -13.09 13.95
C PRO A 5 -16.47 -11.88 13.36
N HIS A 6 -17.51 -11.43 14.07
CA HIS A 6 -18.15 -10.17 13.74
C HIS A 6 -17.13 -9.02 13.75
N ILE A 7 -17.18 -8.20 12.71
CA ILE A 7 -16.35 -7.01 12.53
C ILE A 7 -17.24 -5.76 12.45
N ALA A 8 -16.69 -4.63 12.87
CA ALA A 8 -17.28 -3.31 12.78
C ALA A 8 -16.46 -2.41 11.83
N PRO A 9 -17.04 -1.32 11.31
CA PRO A 9 -16.29 -0.33 10.55
C PRO A 9 -15.08 0.20 11.34
N GLY A 10 -13.89 0.09 10.74
CA GLY A 10 -12.63 0.48 11.36
C GLY A 10 -11.80 -0.69 11.91
N ASP A 11 -12.37 -1.90 12.00
CA ASP A 11 -11.60 -3.09 12.36
C ASP A 11 -10.60 -3.46 11.27
N TYR A 12 -9.44 -3.97 11.70
CA TYR A 12 -8.37 -4.45 10.81
C TYR A 12 -8.22 -5.96 10.96
N VAL A 13 -8.34 -6.67 9.85
CA VAL A 13 -8.21 -8.12 9.78
C VAL A 13 -6.96 -8.46 8.98
N ALA A 14 -6.09 -9.30 9.54
CA ALA A 14 -4.90 -9.79 8.86
C ALA A 14 -4.79 -11.31 8.99
N TRP A 15 -4.24 -11.93 7.95
CA TRP A 15 -3.84 -13.33 7.93
C TRP A 15 -2.46 -13.45 7.29
N HIS A 16 -1.74 -14.52 7.61
CA HIS A 16 -0.43 -14.80 7.00
C HIS A 16 -0.59 -15.06 5.49
N CYS A 17 0.43 -14.73 4.68
CA CYS A 17 0.36 -14.91 3.22
C CYS A 17 0.14 -16.38 2.80
N ASP A 18 0.49 -17.33 3.66
CA ASP A 18 0.30 -18.77 3.44
C ASP A 18 -1.02 -19.31 4.03
N THR A 19 -1.85 -18.47 4.66
CA THR A 19 -3.13 -18.91 5.24
C THR A 19 -4.18 -19.12 4.14
N ILE A 20 -4.75 -20.33 4.10
CA ILE A 20 -5.91 -20.65 3.27
C ILE A 20 -7.09 -19.78 3.70
N HIS A 21 -7.68 -19.06 2.75
CA HIS A 21 -8.83 -18.20 2.98
C HIS A 21 -9.84 -18.30 1.81
N SER A 22 -11.10 -17.99 2.09
CA SER A 22 -12.14 -17.85 1.08
C SER A 22 -13.18 -16.83 1.52
N VAL A 23 -13.90 -16.26 0.55
CA VAL A 23 -15.09 -15.43 0.81
C VAL A 23 -16.34 -16.33 0.81
N ASP A 24 -17.33 -15.96 1.63
CA ASP A 24 -18.63 -16.65 1.64
C ASP A 24 -19.30 -16.60 0.27
N LYS A 25 -19.93 -17.72 -0.13
CA LYS A 25 -20.57 -17.84 -1.45
C LYS A 25 -21.80 -16.97 -1.61
N VAL A 26 -22.48 -16.65 -0.50
CA VAL A 26 -23.75 -15.93 -0.48
C VAL A 26 -23.72 -14.95 0.69
N HIS A 27 -24.09 -13.69 0.42
CA HIS A 27 -24.30 -12.68 1.44
C HIS A 27 -25.80 -12.53 1.73
N GLN A 28 -26.23 -12.85 2.95
CA GLN A 28 -27.61 -12.71 3.42
C GLN A 28 -27.79 -11.53 4.41
N GLY A 29 -26.81 -10.62 4.48
CA GLY A 29 -26.88 -9.42 5.30
C GLY A 29 -27.81 -8.35 4.72
N HIS A 30 -28.10 -7.33 5.52
CA HIS A 30 -29.06 -6.27 5.17
C HIS A 30 -28.41 -5.02 4.53
N GLY A 31 -27.10 -5.01 4.32
CA GLY A 31 -26.37 -3.88 3.76
C GLY A 31 -25.10 -4.35 3.06
N ASP A 32 -24.32 -3.43 2.51
CA ASP A 32 -23.08 -3.79 1.81
C ASP A 32 -22.01 -4.31 2.77
N SER A 33 -21.24 -5.30 2.30
CA SER A 33 -20.03 -5.78 2.97
C SER A 33 -18.81 -5.21 2.25
N SER A 34 -18.33 -4.06 2.73
CA SER A 34 -17.30 -3.26 2.08
C SER A 34 -15.99 -3.30 2.87
N VAL A 35 -14.88 -3.50 2.16
CA VAL A 35 -13.53 -3.54 2.73
C VAL A 35 -12.54 -2.78 1.84
N LEU A 36 -11.42 -2.34 2.44
CA LEU A 36 -10.25 -1.86 1.71
C LEU A 36 -9.10 -2.86 1.89
N TYR A 37 -8.51 -3.32 0.80
CA TYR A 37 -7.36 -4.23 0.85
C TYR A 37 -6.08 -3.43 1.09
N ILE A 38 -5.50 -3.56 2.28
CA ILE A 38 -4.27 -2.87 2.69
C ILE A 38 -3.31 -3.91 3.30
N PRO A 39 -2.34 -4.44 2.54
CA PRO A 39 -1.44 -5.48 3.03
C PRO A 39 -0.28 -4.89 3.87
N ALA A 40 0.36 -5.75 4.66
CA ALA A 40 1.65 -5.45 5.28
C ALA A 40 2.80 -5.81 4.34
N CYS A 41 3.37 -4.81 3.67
CA CYS A 41 4.51 -4.99 2.76
C CYS A 41 5.78 -4.36 3.35
N PRO A 42 6.75 -5.15 3.87
CA PRO A 42 7.98 -4.61 4.41
C PRO A 42 8.87 -4.02 3.30
N VAL A 43 9.76 -3.09 3.65
CA VAL A 43 10.77 -2.60 2.70
C VAL A 43 11.75 -3.72 2.38
N THR A 44 11.74 -4.15 1.14
CA THR A 44 12.68 -5.08 0.53
C THR A 44 13.10 -4.51 -0.82
N GLU A 45 14.17 -5.03 -1.41
CA GLU A 45 14.59 -4.63 -2.75
C GLU A 45 13.47 -4.85 -3.79
N ALA A 46 12.84 -6.02 -3.77
CA ALA A 46 11.73 -6.36 -4.66
C ALA A 46 10.53 -5.41 -4.47
N ASN A 47 10.16 -5.12 -3.23
CA ASN A 47 9.04 -4.21 -2.95
C ASN A 47 9.38 -2.77 -3.32
N ALA A 48 10.64 -2.33 -3.17
CA ALA A 48 11.06 -1.01 -3.63
C ALA A 48 10.96 -0.88 -5.16
N GLN A 49 11.34 -1.92 -5.92
CA GLN A 49 11.14 -1.94 -7.37
C GLN A 49 9.67 -1.82 -7.77
N TYR A 50 8.78 -2.49 -7.03
CA TYR A 50 7.34 -2.39 -7.26
C TYR A 50 6.81 -0.99 -6.94
N VAL A 51 7.12 -0.47 -5.75
CA VAL A 51 6.65 0.86 -5.31
C VAL A 51 7.16 1.96 -6.24
N ARG A 52 8.35 1.83 -6.85
CA ARG A 52 8.82 2.76 -7.88
C ARG A 52 7.85 2.85 -9.05
N ARG A 53 7.38 1.71 -9.57
CA ARG A 53 6.41 1.68 -10.68
C ARG A 53 5.04 2.20 -10.23
N GLN A 54 4.56 1.71 -9.08
CA GLN A 54 3.30 2.16 -8.49
C GLN A 54 3.28 3.68 -8.27
N ARG A 55 4.40 4.30 -7.88
CA ARG A 55 4.51 5.74 -7.72
C ARG A 55 4.21 6.48 -9.02
N GLU A 56 4.79 6.05 -10.13
CA GLU A 56 4.55 6.66 -11.44
C GLU A 56 3.08 6.48 -11.86
N ASP A 57 2.50 5.30 -11.66
CA ASP A 57 1.09 5.03 -11.95
C ASP A 57 0.16 5.89 -11.09
N PHE A 58 0.48 6.04 -9.80
CA PHE A 58 -0.25 6.93 -8.89
C PHE A 58 -0.19 8.38 -9.36
N LEU A 59 0.97 8.89 -9.80
CA LEU A 59 1.07 10.26 -10.31
C LEU A 59 0.20 10.46 -11.55
N ASN A 60 0.20 9.48 -12.46
CA ASN A 60 -0.57 9.49 -13.70
C ASN A 60 -2.06 9.14 -13.50
N GLY A 61 -2.45 8.60 -12.36
CA GLY A 61 -3.84 8.21 -12.06
C GLY A 61 -4.29 6.95 -12.80
N VAL A 62 -3.37 6.08 -13.19
CA VAL A 62 -3.68 4.82 -13.89
C VAL A 62 -3.59 3.63 -12.91
N PRO A 63 -4.19 2.46 -13.24
CA PRO A 63 -4.13 1.30 -12.38
C PRO A 63 -2.67 0.83 -12.19
N PRO A 64 -2.30 0.30 -11.01
CA PRO A 64 -0.96 -0.20 -10.76
C PRO A 64 -0.67 -1.49 -11.57
N PRO A 65 0.61 -1.91 -11.68
CA PRO A 65 1.05 -2.87 -12.69
C PRO A 65 0.44 -4.28 -12.59
N ASP A 66 -0.02 -4.66 -11.40
CA ASP A 66 -0.58 -5.99 -11.12
C ASP A 66 -2.07 -6.10 -11.46
N PHE A 67 -2.71 -4.98 -11.84
CA PHE A 67 -4.12 -4.93 -12.19
C PHE A 67 -4.31 -4.74 -13.70
N PRO A 68 -5.49 -5.08 -14.24
CA PRO A 68 -5.81 -4.74 -15.62
C PRO A 68 -5.60 -3.24 -15.87
N GLY A 69 -4.79 -2.91 -16.89
CA GLY A 69 -4.47 -1.53 -17.23
C GLY A 69 -5.66 -0.74 -17.79
N GLY A 70 -5.41 0.49 -18.19
CA GLY A 70 -6.41 1.39 -18.77
C GLY A 70 -6.23 2.81 -18.25
N LYS A 71 -7.25 3.65 -18.46
CA LYS A 71 -7.22 5.05 -18.01
C LYS A 71 -7.31 5.19 -16.49
N GLY A 72 -7.79 4.17 -15.79
CA GLY A 72 -7.97 4.20 -14.34
C GLY A 72 -8.80 5.41 -13.91
N GLU A 73 -8.27 6.14 -12.93
CA GLU A 73 -8.89 7.31 -12.32
C GLU A 73 -8.34 8.63 -12.88
N SER A 74 -7.54 8.59 -13.96
CA SER A 74 -6.82 9.76 -14.51
C SER A 74 -7.74 10.93 -14.88
N GLU A 75 -9.00 10.66 -15.22
CA GLU A 75 -10.02 11.64 -15.59
C GLU A 75 -11.04 11.91 -14.45
N HIS A 76 -10.90 11.27 -13.29
CA HIS A 76 -11.84 11.42 -12.18
C HIS A 76 -11.68 12.74 -11.44
N ILE A 77 -12.81 13.38 -11.13
CA ILE A 77 -12.87 14.55 -10.26
C ILE A 77 -12.65 14.11 -8.82
N GLY A 78 -11.79 14.83 -8.09
CA GLY A 78 -11.52 14.55 -6.68
C GLY A 78 -10.51 13.43 -6.42
N ARG A 79 -9.83 12.93 -7.46
CA ARG A 79 -8.73 11.96 -7.32
C ARG A 79 -7.66 12.49 -6.36
N THR A 80 -7.18 11.60 -5.49
CA THR A 80 -6.08 11.92 -4.58
C THR A 80 -4.77 12.15 -5.34
N THR A 81 -4.11 13.27 -5.02
CA THR A 81 -2.78 13.64 -5.54
C THR A 81 -1.75 13.60 -4.43
N GLN A 82 -0.46 13.70 -4.77
CA GLN A 82 0.61 13.85 -3.77
C GLN A 82 0.35 15.05 -2.84
N ALA A 83 -0.10 16.18 -3.38
CA ALA A 83 -0.44 17.36 -2.58
C ALA A 83 -1.64 17.12 -1.65
N HIS A 84 -2.61 16.29 -2.09
CA HIS A 84 -3.71 15.87 -1.24
C HIS A 84 -3.22 14.97 -0.10
N LEU A 85 -2.40 13.95 -0.40
CA LEU A 85 -1.83 13.04 0.59
C LEU A 85 -1.04 13.77 1.67
N ALA A 86 -0.20 14.74 1.29
CA ALA A 86 0.61 15.52 2.21
C ALA A 86 -0.22 16.29 3.27
N ARG A 87 -1.53 16.45 3.07
CA ARG A 87 -2.44 17.04 4.08
C ARG A 87 -2.94 16.03 5.11
N TYR A 88 -2.95 14.75 4.79
CA TYR A 88 -3.53 13.68 5.61
C TYR A 88 -2.49 12.71 6.16
N THR A 89 -1.24 12.79 5.72
CA THR A 89 -0.15 11.96 6.23
C THR A 89 1.10 12.76 6.56
N LYS A 90 2.04 12.10 7.22
CA LYS A 90 3.37 12.61 7.57
C LYS A 90 4.43 12.01 6.63
N GLU A 91 5.69 12.30 6.88
CA GLU A 91 6.84 11.83 6.10
C GLU A 91 6.81 10.31 5.87
N GLN A 92 6.40 9.54 6.89
CA GLN A 92 6.32 8.07 6.78
C GLN A 92 5.30 7.60 5.72
N GLY A 93 4.17 8.26 5.57
CA GLY A 93 3.19 7.88 4.54
C GLY A 93 3.61 8.31 3.13
N LEU A 94 4.39 9.38 3.01
CA LEU A 94 4.98 9.77 1.74
C LEU A 94 6.10 8.81 1.34
N ARG A 95 6.96 8.41 2.29
CA ARG A 95 7.99 7.38 2.10
C ARG A 95 7.41 6.02 1.70
N SER A 96 6.29 5.61 2.30
CA SER A 96 5.64 4.32 1.95
C SER A 96 5.14 4.28 0.50
N LEU A 97 4.94 5.44 -0.13
CA LEU A 97 4.56 5.58 -1.54
C LEU A 97 5.74 5.96 -2.46
N GLY A 98 6.97 5.95 -1.95
CA GLY A 98 8.16 6.33 -2.70
C GLY A 98 8.22 7.81 -3.09
N LEU A 99 7.41 8.67 -2.45
CA LEU A 99 7.33 10.11 -2.71
C LEU A 99 8.35 10.92 -1.90
N GLU A 100 9.00 10.30 -0.92
CA GLU A 100 10.08 10.89 -0.12
C GLU A 100 11.17 9.87 0.18
N LYS A 101 12.39 10.39 0.40
CA LYS A 101 13.59 9.62 0.78
C LYS A 101 13.47 9.03 2.19
N TRP A 102 13.99 7.83 2.39
CA TRP A 102 14.07 7.20 3.71
C TRP A 102 15.05 7.92 4.64
N ASN A 103 14.73 7.98 5.94
CA ASN A 103 15.68 8.48 6.95
C ASN A 103 16.67 7.37 7.35
N THR A 104 17.68 7.14 6.51
CA THR A 104 18.73 6.17 6.80
C THR A 104 19.61 6.53 7.99
N GLY A 105 19.47 7.74 8.55
CA GLY A 105 20.15 8.22 9.76
C GLY A 105 19.36 7.99 11.07
N GLU A 106 18.18 7.39 11.00
CA GLU A 106 17.32 7.18 12.17
C GLU A 106 18.04 6.37 13.27
N LYS A 107 17.81 6.77 14.53
CA LYS A 107 18.38 6.11 15.71
C LYS A 107 17.83 4.69 15.80
N ASN A 108 18.64 3.76 16.28
CA ASN A 108 18.27 2.34 16.49
C ASN A 108 18.03 1.50 15.22
N LEU A 109 18.30 2.01 14.01
CA LEU A 109 18.30 1.16 12.81
C LEU A 109 19.42 0.11 12.90
N LYS A 110 19.03 -1.17 12.80
CA LYS A 110 19.96 -2.28 12.63
C LYS A 110 20.66 -2.20 11.28
N GLN A 111 21.82 -2.84 11.16
CA GLN A 111 22.62 -2.84 9.92
C GLN A 111 21.79 -3.23 8.69
N GLY A 112 21.01 -4.31 8.76
CA GLY A 112 20.17 -4.78 7.65
C GLY A 112 19.05 -3.80 7.28
N GLN A 113 18.42 -3.16 8.26
CA GLN A 113 17.40 -2.12 8.01
C GLN A 113 18.03 -0.93 7.30
N ARG A 114 19.19 -0.46 7.77
CA ARG A 114 19.88 0.66 7.13
C ARG A 114 20.30 0.34 5.71
N ALA A 115 20.78 -0.88 5.46
CA ALA A 115 21.18 -1.32 4.13
C ALA A 115 19.99 -1.37 3.16
N VAL A 116 18.87 -1.97 3.56
CA VAL A 116 17.70 -2.08 2.67
C VAL A 116 17.05 -0.73 2.39
N LEU A 117 17.05 0.20 3.35
CA LEU A 117 16.55 1.57 3.12
C LEU A 117 17.41 2.34 2.13
N LYS A 118 18.75 2.17 2.16
CA LYS A 118 19.66 2.77 1.16
C LYS A 118 19.40 2.21 -0.24
N ILE A 119 19.28 0.89 -0.35
CA ILE A 119 18.96 0.21 -1.62
C ILE A 119 17.61 0.72 -2.15
N ALA A 120 16.60 0.84 -1.28
CA ALA A 120 15.30 1.37 -1.66
C ALA A 120 15.39 2.82 -2.18
N ASP A 121 16.17 3.70 -1.54
CA ASP A 121 16.40 5.07 -2.00
C ASP A 121 17.06 5.10 -3.40
N GLU A 122 18.10 4.29 -3.62
CA GLU A 122 18.78 4.17 -4.92
C GLU A 122 17.80 3.71 -6.02
N ILE A 123 16.94 2.73 -5.72
CA ILE A 123 15.90 2.26 -6.64
C ILE A 123 14.89 3.37 -6.94
N MET A 124 14.49 4.16 -5.94
CA MET A 124 13.53 5.25 -6.10
C MET A 124 14.09 6.49 -6.82
N GLY A 125 15.42 6.56 -6.97
CA GLY A 125 16.14 7.67 -7.60
C GLY A 125 16.45 8.83 -6.66
N PHE A 126 16.64 8.56 -5.36
CA PHE A 126 16.98 9.54 -4.32
C PHE A 126 18.47 9.58 -3.95
#